data_AF-A0A3N5KWS8-F1
#
_entry.id   AF-A0A3N5KWS8-F1
#
_cell.length_a   1.000
_cell.length_b   1.000
_cell.length_c   1.000
_cell.angle_alpha   90.00
_cell.angle_beta   90.00
_cell.angle_gamma   90.00
#
_symmetry.space_group_name_H-M   'P 1'
#
loop_
_entity.id
_entity.type
_entity.pdbx_description
1 polymer ?
#
loop_
_entity_poly.entity_id
_entity_poly.type
_entity_poly.pdbx_seq_one_letter_code
_entity_poly.pdbx_strand_id
1 'polypeptide(L)'
;VNPIGCGDCLAAGTAWGLARGDSLVDAVRLGIAAAADNCIDVYSHDVGIVPGPRGFTLLVGGGLGMSFGVKATHPRLADPLGVVEAERLTAAIEAIISIHLDHGNRTNRKLARLKYVLDEWGLERFKTEFEMRLGGPVAPPEQLAWRSASDHLGWHAQADGSWMLGVPVPSGRIRDVEGARWRTALREAVERFRLGVRLTPQQNVLLIGIPAGAREEVRRTLSGHGVRLAEQLPPVVREALACVSLPTCGLALAEAERVLPEIMDGIHGVLAESGLGEQAVSVRIAGCPNGCSRPYTAEIGIVGQSVDLYTVFLGASPLGTRLGSVFAEKVPRREIAVRLAPVVRLYASERGTNEAFGDFCHRLGMASLQAEERTVAS
;
A
#
# COMPACT_ATOMS: atom_id res chain seq x y z
N VAL A 1 -11.08 7.08 16.04
CA VAL A 1 -10.68 6.03 15.08
C VAL A 1 -10.52 6.68 13.71
N ASN A 2 -9.32 7.17 13.39
CA ASN A 2 -9.00 7.83 12.12
C ASN A 2 -8.18 6.83 11.28
N PRO A 3 -8.65 6.39 10.10
CA PRO A 3 -8.09 5.22 9.45
C PRO A 3 -7.33 5.60 8.19
N ILE A 4 -6.23 6.33 8.35
CA ILE A 4 -5.24 6.51 7.28
C ILE A 4 -3.88 6.50 7.97
N GLY A 5 -3.21 5.34 7.91
CA GLY A 5 -2.12 4.97 8.81
C GLY A 5 -2.68 4.46 10.14
N CYS A 6 -2.04 3.48 10.76
CA CYS A 6 -2.39 3.09 12.12
C CYS A 6 -2.25 4.32 13.03
N GLY A 7 -3.39 4.97 13.32
CA GLY A 7 -3.46 6.02 14.33
C GLY A 7 -2.92 5.51 15.67
N ASP A 8 -3.00 4.20 15.91
CA ASP A 8 -2.47 3.55 17.10
C ASP A 8 -0.94 3.45 17.12
N CYS A 9 -0.23 3.32 15.98
CA CYS A 9 1.23 3.35 15.99
C CYS A 9 1.77 4.77 16.07
N LEU A 10 1.10 5.74 15.43
CA LEU A 10 1.44 7.15 15.58
C LEU A 10 1.15 7.61 17.01
N ALA A 11 0.02 7.21 17.60
CA ALA A 11 -0.34 7.53 18.98
C ALA A 11 0.58 6.83 19.98
N ALA A 12 0.97 5.56 19.76
CA ALA A 12 1.93 4.86 20.61
C ALA A 12 3.34 5.47 20.51
N GLY A 13 3.83 5.76 19.30
CA GLY A 13 5.10 6.45 19.10
C GLY A 13 5.09 7.88 19.65
N THR A 14 3.95 8.58 19.57
CA THR A 14 3.76 9.91 20.14
C THR A 14 3.71 9.87 21.66
N ALA A 15 2.96 8.94 22.25
CA ALA A 15 2.86 8.74 23.69
C ALA A 15 4.21 8.35 24.30
N TRP A 16 4.97 7.47 23.63
CA TRP A 16 6.30 7.06 24.06
C TRP A 16 7.32 8.20 23.96
N GLY A 17 7.33 8.97 22.87
CA GLY A 17 8.19 10.16 22.72
C GLY A 17 7.88 11.26 23.75
N LEU A 18 6.58 11.54 23.97
CA LEU A 18 6.13 12.50 24.98
C LEU A 18 6.49 12.06 26.40
N ALA A 19 6.43 10.75 26.71
CA ALA A 19 6.78 10.22 28.02
C ALA A 19 8.28 10.37 28.38
N ARG A 20 9.15 10.59 27.38
CA ARG A 20 10.60 10.78 27.56
C ARG A 20 11.07 12.24 27.42
N GLY A 21 10.16 13.17 27.13
CA GLY A 21 10.49 14.58 26.94
C GLY A 21 11.17 14.90 25.60
N ASP A 22 11.16 13.96 24.66
CA ASP A 22 11.80 14.10 23.36
C ASP A 22 10.86 14.74 22.32
N SER A 23 11.40 15.70 21.57
CA SER A 23 10.73 16.26 20.39
C SER A 23 10.48 15.13 19.38
N LEU A 24 9.21 14.94 19.01
CA LEU A 24 8.76 13.88 18.11
C LEU A 24 9.64 13.80 16.87
N VAL A 25 10.27 12.64 16.70
CA VAL A 25 10.87 12.20 15.44
C VAL A 25 9.82 12.31 14.33
N ASP A 26 10.23 12.50 13.08
CA ASP A 26 9.32 12.21 11.98
C ASP A 26 8.78 10.77 12.21
N ALA A 27 7.45 10.63 12.17
CA ALA A 27 6.74 9.47 12.69
C ALA A 27 7.33 8.11 12.25
N VAL A 28 7.68 7.26 13.23
CA VAL A 28 7.99 5.85 13.00
C VAL A 28 6.70 5.11 12.64
N ARG A 29 6.72 4.37 11.52
CA ARG A 29 5.61 3.53 11.06
C ARG A 29 5.90 2.08 11.41
N LEU A 30 5.02 1.47 12.19
CA LEU A 30 5.04 0.05 12.52
C LEU A 30 3.95 -0.67 11.71
N GLY A 31 4.25 -1.84 11.16
CA GLY A 31 3.28 -2.68 10.45
C GLY A 31 3.41 -4.14 10.88
N ILE A 32 2.27 -4.78 11.20
CA ILE A 32 2.21 -6.21 11.52
C ILE A 32 1.47 -6.92 10.39
N ALA A 33 2.14 -7.82 9.69
CA ALA A 33 1.54 -8.63 8.63
C ALA A 33 1.06 -9.98 9.18
N ALA A 34 0.19 -10.66 8.41
CA ALA A 34 0.00 -12.09 8.59
C ALA A 34 1.15 -12.85 7.91
N ALA A 35 1.46 -14.07 8.37
CA ALA A 35 2.64 -14.82 7.94
C ALA A 35 2.80 -15.01 6.41
N ALA A 36 1.69 -15.04 5.66
CA ALA A 36 1.68 -15.27 4.21
C ALA A 36 0.91 -14.21 3.41
N ASP A 37 0.45 -13.14 4.04
CA ASP A 37 -0.36 -12.10 3.39
C ASP A 37 0.23 -10.71 3.65
N ASN A 38 0.67 -10.05 2.57
CA ASN A 38 1.27 -8.73 2.60
C ASN A 38 0.27 -7.61 2.27
N CYS A 39 -1.00 -7.77 2.65
CA CYS A 39 -2.03 -6.76 2.41
C CYS A 39 -1.67 -5.39 3.03
N ILE A 40 -0.88 -5.35 4.10
CA ILE A 40 -0.44 -4.11 4.74
C ILE A 40 0.73 -3.43 4.04
N ASP A 41 1.35 -4.05 3.03
CA ASP A 41 2.58 -3.55 2.40
C ASP A 41 3.70 -3.33 3.44
N VAL A 42 4.03 -4.41 4.16
CA VAL A 42 4.87 -4.40 5.37
C VAL A 42 6.26 -3.80 5.11
N TYR A 43 6.81 -4.02 3.92
CA TYR A 43 8.11 -3.48 3.51
C TYR A 43 8.13 -1.95 3.38
N SER A 44 6.98 -1.28 3.35
CA SER A 44 6.88 0.18 3.28
C SER A 44 6.99 0.87 4.66
N HIS A 45 7.07 0.10 5.75
CA HIS A 45 7.11 0.56 7.14
C HIS A 45 8.54 0.68 7.68
N ASP A 46 8.77 1.59 8.64
CA ASP A 46 10.07 1.71 9.31
C ASP A 46 10.40 0.42 10.08
N VAL A 47 9.37 -0.21 10.70
CA VAL A 47 9.46 -1.54 11.28
C VAL A 47 8.31 -2.41 10.77
N GLY A 48 8.66 -3.52 10.12
CA GLY A 48 7.74 -4.58 9.75
C GLY A 48 7.85 -5.75 10.73
N ILE A 49 6.73 -6.37 11.08
CA ILE A 49 6.66 -7.48 12.03
C ILE A 49 5.87 -8.59 11.35
N VAL A 50 6.51 -9.77 11.19
CA VAL A 50 5.89 -10.92 10.54
C VAL A 50 5.97 -12.14 11.47
N PRO A 51 4.83 -12.70 11.91
CA PRO A 51 4.82 -13.88 12.77
C PRO A 51 5.29 -15.11 12.00
N GLY A 52 6.04 -15.97 12.68
CA GLY A 52 6.57 -17.24 12.18
C GLY A 52 6.69 -18.28 13.31
N PRO A 53 7.09 -19.51 12.99
CA PRO A 53 7.18 -20.61 13.96
C PRO A 53 8.19 -20.37 15.09
N ARG A 54 9.23 -19.54 14.86
CA ARG A 54 10.29 -19.25 15.85
C ARG A 54 10.17 -17.85 16.48
N GLY A 55 8.99 -17.24 16.41
CA GLY A 55 8.75 -15.88 16.87
C GLY A 55 8.43 -14.92 15.72
N PHE A 56 8.93 -13.70 15.78
CA PHE A 56 8.63 -12.64 14.81
C PHE A 56 9.86 -12.28 14.00
N THR A 57 9.76 -12.39 12.68
CA THR A 57 10.76 -11.79 11.78
C THR A 57 10.53 -10.28 11.73
N LEU A 58 11.55 -9.52 12.11
CA LEU A 58 11.55 -8.07 12.02
C LEU A 58 12.12 -7.63 10.66
N LEU A 59 11.45 -6.66 10.05
CA LEU A 59 11.92 -5.91 8.90
C LEU A 59 12.21 -4.48 9.34
N VAL A 60 13.25 -3.83 8.81
CA VAL A 60 13.64 -2.47 9.21
C VAL A 60 14.00 -1.56 8.05
N GLY A 61 13.65 -0.27 8.17
CA GLY A 61 14.11 0.77 7.24
C GLY A 61 13.28 0.93 5.98
N GLY A 62 12.00 0.56 5.98
CA GLY A 62 11.09 0.85 4.88
C GLY A 62 10.63 2.31 4.87
N GLY A 63 10.36 2.86 3.69
CA GLY A 63 9.77 4.18 3.57
C GLY A 63 9.72 4.71 2.15
N LEU A 64 8.53 5.16 1.74
CA LEU A 64 8.25 5.48 0.34
C LEU A 64 8.44 6.95 -0.05
N GLY A 65 8.44 7.87 0.91
CA GLY A 65 8.51 9.31 0.60
C GLY A 65 9.82 9.72 -0.08
N MET A 66 9.72 10.50 -1.15
CA MET A 66 10.85 11.11 -1.85
C MET A 66 10.51 12.53 -2.31
N SER A 67 11.45 13.21 -2.95
CA SER A 67 11.25 14.53 -3.55
C SER A 67 11.79 14.54 -4.99
N PHE A 68 10.98 14.99 -5.94
CA PHE A 68 11.46 15.19 -7.31
C PHE A 68 12.65 16.16 -7.34
N GLY A 69 13.67 15.83 -8.14
CA GLY A 69 14.89 16.62 -8.27
C GLY A 69 15.88 16.52 -7.10
N VAL A 70 15.55 15.81 -6.01
CA VAL A 70 16.44 15.62 -4.86
C VAL A 70 16.97 14.19 -4.86
N LYS A 71 18.14 13.97 -5.48
CA LYS A 71 18.77 12.65 -5.64
C LYS A 71 19.01 11.90 -4.33
N ALA A 72 19.22 12.63 -3.23
CA ALA A 72 19.43 12.05 -1.91
C ALA A 72 18.16 11.41 -1.29
N THR A 73 16.98 11.62 -1.89
CA THR A 73 15.73 11.04 -1.40
C THR A 73 15.21 9.99 -2.36
N HIS A 74 14.79 8.83 -1.86
CA HIS A 74 14.30 7.72 -2.68
C HIS A 74 13.33 6.83 -1.87
N PRO A 75 12.40 6.11 -2.50
CA PRO A 75 11.67 5.03 -1.84
C PRO A 75 12.65 3.90 -1.45
N ARG A 76 12.35 3.20 -0.36
CA ARG A 76 13.13 2.07 0.13
C ARG A 76 12.20 1.01 0.72
N LEU A 77 12.49 -0.26 0.47
CA LEU A 77 11.84 -1.39 1.15
C LEU A 77 12.63 -1.74 2.42
N ALA A 78 11.92 -2.25 3.43
CA ALA A 78 12.53 -2.70 4.68
C ALA A 78 13.37 -3.98 4.47
N ASP A 79 14.50 -4.11 5.17
CA ASP A 79 15.33 -5.31 5.13
C ASP A 79 15.01 -6.27 6.29
N PRO A 80 15.11 -7.59 6.10
CA PRO A 80 15.02 -8.55 7.19
C PRO A 80 16.17 -8.38 8.19
N LEU A 81 15.84 -8.05 9.44
CA LEU A 81 16.80 -7.79 10.51
C LEU A 81 17.16 -9.06 11.30
N GLY A 82 16.14 -9.85 11.65
CA GLY A 82 16.30 -11.06 12.47
C GLY A 82 14.98 -11.53 13.06
N VAL A 83 15.03 -12.66 13.76
CA VAL A 83 13.89 -13.22 14.48
C VAL A 83 13.99 -12.91 15.97
N VAL A 84 12.89 -12.45 16.55
CA VAL A 84 12.76 -12.20 18.00
C VAL A 84 11.61 -13.00 18.59
N GLU A 85 11.82 -13.55 19.78
CA GLU A 85 10.76 -14.20 20.56
C GLU A 85 9.68 -13.20 20.97
N ALA A 86 8.47 -13.70 21.23
CA ALA A 86 7.32 -12.86 21.56
C ALA A 86 7.56 -11.96 22.78
N GLU A 87 8.27 -12.47 23.79
CA GLU A 87 8.59 -11.79 25.03
C GLU A 87 9.61 -10.65 24.81
N ARG A 88 10.43 -10.73 23.77
CA ARG A 88 11.44 -9.72 23.41
C ARG A 88 10.94 -8.71 22.38
N LEU A 89 9.76 -8.91 21.78
CA LEU A 89 9.26 -8.09 20.67
C LEU A 89 9.18 -6.60 21.01
N THR A 90 8.60 -6.25 22.16
CA THR A 90 8.49 -4.85 22.59
C THR A 90 9.86 -4.20 22.77
N ALA A 91 10.77 -4.88 23.46
CA ALA A 91 12.14 -4.39 23.66
C ALA A 91 12.91 -4.25 22.33
N ALA A 92 12.65 -5.13 21.37
CA ALA A 92 13.23 -5.04 20.03
C ALA A 92 12.73 -3.80 19.27
N ILE A 93 11.43 -3.50 19.33
CA ILE A 93 10.86 -2.30 18.73
C ILE A 93 11.45 -1.04 19.39
N GLU A 94 11.54 -1.01 20.72
CA GLU A 94 12.17 0.09 21.46
C GLU A 94 13.63 0.28 21.08
N ALA A 95 14.40 -0.81 20.91
CA ALA A 95 15.78 -0.75 20.46
C ALA A 95 15.87 -0.08 19.07
N ILE A 96 15.04 -0.48 18.09
CA ILE A 96 15.02 0.14 16.76
C ILE A 96 14.64 1.62 16.83
N ILE A 97 13.60 1.97 17.59
CA ILE A 97 13.16 3.36 17.75
C ILE A 97 14.26 4.20 18.41
N SER A 98 14.96 3.67 19.41
CA SER A 98 16.04 4.38 20.07
C SER A 98 17.23 4.64 19.15
N ILE A 99 17.58 3.70 18.26
CA ILE A 99 18.62 3.96 17.23
C ILE A 99 18.17 5.10 16.33
N HIS A 100 16.90 5.09 15.93
CA HIS A 100 16.35 6.16 15.13
C HIS A 100 16.41 7.51 15.85
N LEU A 101 16.12 7.51 17.15
CA LEU A 101 16.17 8.72 17.97
C LEU A 101 17.58 9.33 18.00
N ASP A 102 18.58 8.49 18.27
CA ASP A 102 19.95 8.95 18.51
C ASP A 102 20.69 9.30 17.22
N HIS A 103 20.36 8.63 16.11
CA HIS A 103 21.13 8.69 14.87
C HIS A 103 20.36 9.22 13.66
N GLY A 104 19.05 9.47 13.77
CA GLY A 104 18.27 10.09 12.72
C GLY A 104 18.70 11.54 12.45
N ASN A 105 18.73 11.94 11.17
CA ASN A 105 19.12 13.30 10.79
C ASN A 105 18.12 14.34 11.34
N ARG A 106 18.55 15.17 12.29
CA ARG A 106 17.70 16.21 12.92
C ARG A 106 17.77 17.57 12.25
N THR A 107 18.74 17.76 11.35
CA THR A 107 18.96 19.04 10.65
C THR A 107 18.18 19.10 9.35
N ASN A 108 18.19 18.01 8.57
CA ASN A 108 17.50 17.92 7.29
C ASN A 108 16.33 16.95 7.36
N ARG A 109 15.13 17.50 7.52
CA ARG A 109 13.87 16.74 7.59
C ARG A 109 13.65 15.78 6.41
N LYS A 110 14.14 16.11 5.20
CA LYS A 110 13.99 15.24 4.02
C LYS A 110 14.76 13.91 4.16
N LEU A 111 15.76 13.90 5.02
CA LEU A 111 16.64 12.76 5.31
C LEU A 111 16.45 12.22 6.74
N ALA A 112 15.37 12.62 7.42
CA ALA A 112 15.16 12.33 8.83
C ALA A 112 14.49 10.98 9.12
N ARG A 113 14.15 10.17 8.11
CA ARG A 113 13.51 8.84 8.28
C ARG A 113 14.54 7.74 8.54
N LEU A 114 14.14 6.70 9.27
CA LEU A 114 15.00 5.56 9.64
C LEU A 114 15.71 4.92 8.45
N LYS A 115 15.04 4.85 7.29
CA LYS A 115 15.63 4.34 6.05
C LYS A 115 16.99 4.95 5.70
N TYR A 116 17.19 6.24 5.97
CA TYR A 116 18.44 6.91 5.64
C TYR A 116 19.56 6.63 6.64
N VAL A 117 19.22 6.29 7.90
CA VAL A 117 20.20 5.75 8.85
C VAL A 117 20.69 4.40 8.33
N LEU A 118 19.77 3.56 7.85
CA LEU A 118 20.09 2.27 7.22
C LEU A 118 20.93 2.43 5.94
N ASP A 119 20.63 3.41 5.10
CA ASP A 119 21.39 3.68 3.87
C ASP A 119 22.84 4.12 4.18
N GLU A 120 23.03 4.90 5.24
CA GLU A 120 24.37 5.36 5.67
C GLU A 120 25.16 4.26 6.40
N TRP A 121 24.51 3.50 7.27
CA TRP A 121 25.18 2.54 8.14
C TRP A 121 25.36 1.17 7.49
N GLY A 122 24.44 0.80 6.61
CA GLY A 122 24.25 -0.58 6.18
C GLY A 122 23.59 -1.44 7.27
N LEU A 123 23.03 -2.57 6.83
CA LEU A 123 22.27 -3.49 7.69
C LEU A 123 23.11 -4.11 8.81
N GLU A 124 24.37 -4.50 8.52
CA GLU A 124 25.24 -5.18 9.49
C GLU A 124 25.59 -4.29 10.70
N ARG A 125 25.95 -3.03 10.44
CA ARG A 125 26.23 -2.07 11.50
C ARG A 125 24.97 -1.78 12.31
N PHE A 126 23.83 -1.59 11.63
CA PHE A 126 22.56 -1.37 12.30
C PHE A 126 22.17 -2.55 13.20
N LYS A 127 22.32 -3.78 12.70
CA LYS A 127 22.06 -5.00 13.45
C LYS A 127 22.94 -5.11 14.69
N THR A 128 24.22 -4.78 14.59
CA THR A 128 25.14 -4.78 15.73
C THR A 128 24.68 -3.82 16.83
N GLU A 129 24.34 -2.58 16.47
CA GLU A 129 23.80 -1.60 17.42
C GLU A 129 22.47 -2.06 18.04
N PHE A 130 21.59 -2.63 17.22
CA PHE A 130 20.31 -3.17 17.65
C PHE A 130 20.47 -4.31 18.67
N GLU A 131 21.35 -5.28 18.42
CA GLU A 131 21.61 -6.40 19.33
C GLU A 131 22.26 -5.91 20.64
N MET A 132 23.12 -4.89 20.60
CA MET A 132 23.65 -4.26 21.81
C MET A 132 22.55 -3.65 22.67
N ARG A 133 21.64 -2.87 22.08
CA ARG A 133 20.52 -2.23 22.80
C ARG A 133 19.48 -3.22 23.30
N LEU A 134 19.25 -4.29 22.54
CA LEU A 134 18.35 -5.38 22.92
C LEU A 134 18.95 -6.28 24.03
N GLY A 135 20.26 -6.18 24.30
CA GLY A 135 20.95 -6.96 25.32
C GLY A 135 21.31 -8.39 24.89
N GLY A 136 21.47 -8.62 23.59
CA GLY A 136 21.91 -9.92 23.05
C GLY A 136 21.52 -10.16 21.60
N PRO A 137 22.10 -11.19 20.97
CA PRO A 137 21.90 -11.44 19.55
C PRO A 137 20.45 -11.85 19.21
N VAL A 138 20.12 -11.74 17.93
CA VAL A 138 18.88 -12.27 17.34
C VAL A 138 19.18 -13.36 16.33
N ALA A 139 18.26 -14.31 16.20
CA ALA A 139 18.41 -15.36 15.19
C ALA A 139 18.35 -14.75 13.77
N PRO A 140 18.99 -15.38 12.78
CA PRO A 140 18.88 -14.95 11.38
C PRO A 140 17.40 -14.88 10.93
N PRO A 141 17.05 -13.89 10.10
CA PRO A 141 15.67 -13.70 9.64
C PRO A 141 15.15 -14.94 8.91
N GLU A 142 13.85 -15.23 9.06
CA GLU A 142 13.22 -16.27 8.25
C GLU A 142 13.01 -15.81 6.82
N GLN A 143 13.05 -16.76 5.88
CA GLN A 143 12.63 -16.50 4.52
C GLN A 143 11.11 -16.31 4.48
N LEU A 144 10.68 -15.09 4.20
CA LEU A 144 9.27 -14.76 4.09
C LEU A 144 8.71 -15.23 2.74
N ALA A 145 7.66 -16.05 2.79
CA ALA A 145 7.01 -16.63 1.62
C ALA A 145 5.58 -16.09 1.47
N TRP A 146 5.47 -14.94 0.82
CA TRP A 146 4.18 -14.29 0.56
C TRP A 146 3.36 -15.09 -0.46
N ARG A 147 2.10 -15.34 -0.13
CA ARG A 147 1.12 -15.99 -1.02
C ARG A 147 0.12 -15.00 -1.60
N SER A 148 -0.11 -13.89 -0.90
CA SER A 148 -1.06 -12.86 -1.31
C SER A 148 -0.65 -11.47 -0.84
N ALA A 149 -1.27 -10.47 -1.44
CA ALA A 149 -1.49 -9.14 -0.86
C ALA A 149 -2.99 -8.85 -0.99
N SER A 150 -3.80 -9.44 -0.11
CA SER A 150 -5.26 -9.50 -0.28
C SER A 150 -5.95 -8.14 -0.21
N ASP A 151 -6.97 -7.93 -1.05
CA ASP A 151 -7.90 -6.80 -0.96
C ASP A 151 -8.97 -6.97 0.15
N HIS A 152 -9.11 -8.19 0.67
CA HIS A 152 -10.11 -8.64 1.64
C HIS A 152 -11.58 -8.37 1.24
N LEU A 153 -11.85 -8.15 -0.04
CA LEU A 153 -13.19 -7.81 -0.53
C LEU A 153 -14.08 -9.06 -0.67
N GLY A 154 -15.40 -8.84 -0.65
CA GLY A 154 -16.39 -9.91 -0.80
C GLY A 154 -16.64 -10.71 0.47
N TRP A 155 -17.30 -11.86 0.33
CA TRP A 155 -17.77 -12.69 1.43
C TRP A 155 -16.72 -13.71 1.89
N HIS A 156 -16.43 -13.75 3.19
CA HIS A 156 -15.51 -14.71 3.81
C HIS A 156 -16.16 -15.36 5.03
N ALA A 157 -16.00 -16.68 5.17
CA ALA A 157 -16.41 -17.38 6.38
C ALA A 157 -15.40 -17.12 7.52
N GLN A 158 -15.89 -16.95 8.74
CA GLN A 158 -15.07 -16.80 9.94
C GLN A 158 -15.05 -18.10 10.76
N ALA A 159 -14.05 -18.24 11.63
CA ALA A 159 -13.86 -19.45 12.44
C ALA A 159 -15.01 -19.73 13.43
N ASP A 160 -15.73 -18.70 13.85
CA ASP A 160 -16.89 -18.79 14.74
C ASP A 160 -18.21 -19.13 14.00
N GLY A 161 -18.15 -19.37 12.69
CA GLY A 161 -19.32 -19.63 11.84
C GLY A 161 -20.05 -18.37 11.37
N SER A 162 -19.64 -17.17 11.80
CA SER A 162 -20.11 -15.91 11.24
C SER A 162 -19.45 -15.60 9.90
N TRP A 163 -19.90 -14.54 9.25
CA TRP A 163 -19.37 -14.06 7.97
C TRP A 163 -18.73 -12.68 8.11
N MET A 164 -17.72 -12.45 7.28
CA MET A 164 -17.16 -11.14 6.97
C MET A 164 -17.59 -10.73 5.56
N LEU A 165 -17.91 -9.46 5.37
CA LEU A 165 -18.08 -8.84 4.07
C LEU A 165 -17.09 -7.67 3.92
N GLY A 166 -16.16 -7.78 2.97
CA GLY A 166 -15.38 -6.63 2.53
C GLY A 166 -16.15 -5.81 1.51
N VAL A 167 -16.49 -4.58 1.89
CA VAL A 167 -17.24 -3.61 1.10
C VAL A 167 -16.25 -2.66 0.41
N PRO A 168 -16.25 -2.59 -0.93
CA PRO A 168 -15.39 -1.66 -1.65
C PRO A 168 -15.85 -0.22 -1.40
N VAL A 169 -14.89 0.64 -1.04
CA VAL A 169 -15.12 2.08 -0.86
C VAL A 169 -14.07 2.81 -1.70
N PRO A 170 -14.44 3.38 -2.85
CA PRO A 170 -13.50 4.12 -3.70
C PRO A 170 -12.75 5.19 -2.90
N SER A 171 -11.42 5.08 -2.86
CA SER A 171 -10.53 5.96 -2.09
C SER A 171 -10.86 6.07 -0.59
N GLY A 172 -11.60 5.12 -0.02
CA GLY A 172 -12.07 5.17 1.38
C GLY A 172 -13.04 6.32 1.68
N ARG A 173 -13.59 6.98 0.67
CA ARG A 173 -14.46 8.14 0.85
C ARG A 173 -15.89 7.74 1.21
N ILE A 174 -16.15 7.56 2.50
CA ILE A 174 -17.49 7.28 3.02
C ILE A 174 -18.35 8.54 3.02
N ARG A 175 -19.16 8.72 1.97
CA ARG A 175 -20.17 9.77 1.86
C ARG A 175 -21.33 9.29 0.99
N ASP A 176 -22.43 10.02 1.06
CA ASP A 176 -23.54 9.81 0.14
C ASP A 176 -23.36 10.74 -1.07
N VAL A 177 -23.49 10.17 -2.27
CA VAL A 177 -23.49 10.86 -3.56
C VAL A 177 -24.67 10.37 -4.39
N GLU A 178 -24.92 11.06 -5.50
CA GLU A 178 -25.83 10.56 -6.52
C GLU A 178 -25.37 9.16 -7.00
N GLY A 179 -26.33 8.23 -7.10
CA GLY A 179 -26.08 6.85 -7.51
C GLY A 179 -25.63 5.90 -6.39
N ALA A 180 -24.97 6.37 -5.33
CA ALA A 180 -24.51 5.51 -4.23
C ALA A 180 -24.39 6.22 -2.87
N ARG A 181 -25.04 5.66 -1.85
CA ARG A 181 -25.15 6.21 -0.49
C ARG A 181 -24.36 5.39 0.53
N TRP A 182 -23.02 5.38 0.44
CA TRP A 182 -22.16 4.56 1.33
C TRP A 182 -22.34 4.87 2.81
N ARG A 183 -22.46 6.16 3.19
CA ARG A 183 -22.58 6.54 4.61
C ARG A 183 -23.88 6.00 5.19
N THR A 184 -24.98 6.18 4.48
CA THR A 184 -26.29 5.67 4.92
C THR A 184 -26.31 4.13 4.94
N ALA A 185 -25.81 3.49 3.87
CA ALA A 185 -25.81 2.03 3.74
C ALA A 185 -25.00 1.32 4.85
N LEU A 186 -23.78 1.78 5.09
CA LEU A 186 -22.90 1.20 6.11
C LEU A 186 -23.49 1.43 7.51
N ARG A 187 -24.03 2.62 7.77
CA ARG A 187 -24.70 2.93 9.04
C ARG A 187 -25.89 2.00 9.29
N GLU A 188 -26.79 1.87 8.32
CA GLU A 188 -27.96 0.99 8.45
C GLU A 188 -27.53 -0.46 8.69
N ALA A 189 -26.59 -0.97 7.90
CA ALA A 189 -26.10 -2.34 8.07
C ALA A 189 -25.49 -2.58 9.47
N VAL A 190 -24.67 -1.65 9.96
CA VAL A 190 -24.06 -1.75 11.29
C VAL A 190 -25.11 -1.69 12.40
N GLU A 191 -26.05 -0.73 12.33
CA GLU A 191 -27.06 -0.54 13.38
C GLU A 191 -28.09 -1.69 13.41
N ARG A 192 -28.57 -2.12 12.23
CA ARG A 192 -29.60 -3.17 12.09
C ARG A 192 -29.09 -4.55 12.47
N PHE A 193 -27.89 -4.92 11.99
CA PHE A 193 -27.34 -6.27 12.19
C PHE A 193 -26.30 -6.35 13.31
N ARG A 194 -26.04 -5.23 14.02
CA ARG A 194 -25.07 -5.13 15.13
C ARG A 194 -23.66 -5.58 14.74
N LEU A 195 -23.22 -5.20 13.55
CA LEU A 195 -21.96 -5.66 12.96
C LEU A 195 -20.77 -4.92 13.56
N GLY A 196 -19.64 -5.62 13.67
CA GLY A 196 -18.35 -4.98 13.89
C GLY A 196 -17.81 -4.37 12.60
N VAL A 197 -16.92 -3.39 12.73
CA VAL A 197 -16.28 -2.72 11.59
C VAL A 197 -14.77 -2.78 11.72
N ARG A 198 -14.08 -3.17 10.65
CA ARG A 198 -12.63 -3.01 10.49
C ARG A 198 -12.33 -2.29 9.19
N LEU A 199 -11.16 -1.69 9.09
CA LEU A 199 -10.75 -0.90 7.93
C LEU A 199 -9.48 -1.50 7.36
N THR A 200 -9.38 -1.54 6.04
CA THR A 200 -8.26 -2.19 5.36
C THR A 200 -7.19 -1.18 4.94
N PRO A 201 -5.92 -1.63 4.79
CA PRO A 201 -4.85 -0.82 4.18
C PRO A 201 -5.16 -0.38 2.73
N GLN A 202 -6.13 -1.02 2.08
CA GLN A 202 -6.66 -0.75 0.75
C GLN A 202 -7.82 0.26 0.78
N GLN A 203 -8.04 0.95 1.91
CA GLN A 203 -9.09 1.95 2.09
C GLN A 203 -10.53 1.39 2.03
N ASN A 204 -10.71 0.09 2.21
CA ASN A 204 -12.02 -0.57 2.21
C ASN A 204 -12.54 -0.80 3.64
N VAL A 205 -13.83 -1.17 3.73
CA VAL A 205 -14.52 -1.42 4.99
C VAL A 205 -14.85 -2.91 5.11
N LEU A 206 -14.52 -3.53 6.22
CA LEU A 206 -14.93 -4.88 6.56
C LEU A 206 -16.08 -4.83 7.56
N LEU A 207 -17.21 -5.44 7.20
CA LEU A 207 -18.31 -5.73 8.11
C LEU A 207 -18.11 -7.15 8.65
N ILE A 208 -17.94 -7.29 9.97
CA ILE A 208 -17.64 -8.57 10.63
C ILE A 208 -18.76 -8.99 11.59
N GLY A 209 -18.84 -10.30 11.85
CA GLY A 209 -19.85 -10.87 12.74
C GLY A 209 -21.22 -10.97 12.08
N ILE A 210 -21.28 -11.09 10.76
CA ILE A 210 -22.56 -11.23 10.02
C ILE A 210 -23.11 -12.64 10.27
N PRO A 211 -24.31 -12.79 10.87
CA PRO A 211 -24.91 -14.11 11.03
C PRO A 211 -25.14 -14.79 9.68
N ALA A 212 -24.98 -16.11 9.60
CA ALA A 212 -25.10 -16.86 8.34
C ALA A 212 -26.44 -16.62 7.61
N GLY A 213 -27.54 -16.49 8.35
CA GLY A 213 -28.87 -16.19 7.80
C GLY A 213 -29.07 -14.75 7.31
N ALA A 214 -28.19 -13.81 7.67
CA ALA A 214 -28.34 -12.38 7.38
C ALA A 214 -27.61 -11.91 6.11
N ARG A 215 -26.81 -12.77 5.46
CA ARG A 215 -25.95 -12.40 4.31
C ARG A 215 -26.75 -11.72 3.19
N GLU A 216 -27.89 -12.31 2.84
CA GLU A 216 -28.78 -11.81 1.79
C GLU A 216 -29.35 -10.43 2.13
N GLU A 217 -29.74 -10.23 3.38
CA GLU A 217 -30.35 -9.00 3.86
C GLU A 217 -29.33 -7.86 3.97
N VAL A 218 -28.11 -8.17 4.41
CA VAL A 218 -26.98 -7.23 4.41
C VAL A 218 -26.67 -6.78 2.98
N ARG A 219 -26.56 -7.71 2.02
CA ARG A 219 -26.34 -7.39 0.61
C ARG A 219 -27.48 -6.53 0.07
N ARG A 220 -28.74 -6.88 0.33
CA ARG A 220 -29.90 -6.07 -0.09
C ARG A 220 -29.87 -4.66 0.50
N THR A 221 -29.46 -4.52 1.76
CA THR A 221 -29.31 -3.21 2.42
C THR A 221 -28.28 -2.37 1.67
N LEU A 222 -27.07 -2.90 1.43
CA LEU A 222 -26.02 -2.18 0.71
C LEU A 222 -26.41 -1.83 -0.72
N SER A 223 -26.88 -2.81 -1.50
CA SER A 223 -27.28 -2.62 -2.89
C SER A 223 -28.51 -1.73 -3.05
N GLY A 224 -29.45 -1.75 -2.09
CA GLY A 224 -30.61 -0.84 -2.06
C GLY A 224 -30.23 0.64 -1.90
N HIS A 225 -29.00 0.90 -1.43
CA HIS A 225 -28.40 2.23 -1.38
C HIS A 225 -27.44 2.52 -2.55
N GLY A 226 -27.37 1.64 -3.55
CA GLY A 226 -26.50 1.80 -4.72
C GLY A 226 -25.03 1.41 -4.49
N VAL A 227 -24.69 0.82 -3.34
CA VAL A 227 -23.34 0.33 -3.09
C VAL A 227 -23.12 -0.95 -3.89
N ARG A 228 -22.17 -0.90 -4.84
CA ARG A 228 -21.71 -2.07 -5.60
C ARG A 228 -20.80 -2.93 -4.73
N LEU A 229 -20.97 -4.24 -4.82
CA LEU A 229 -20.11 -5.22 -4.15
C LEU A 229 -18.96 -5.67 -5.06
N ALA A 230 -18.01 -6.39 -4.47
CA ALA A 230 -16.75 -6.76 -5.12
C ALA A 230 -16.94 -7.57 -6.41
N GLU A 231 -17.90 -8.50 -6.40
CA GLU A 231 -18.26 -9.35 -7.54
C GLU A 231 -18.82 -8.56 -8.73
N GLN A 232 -19.18 -7.28 -8.52
CA GLN A 232 -19.68 -6.41 -9.57
C GLN A 232 -18.58 -5.51 -10.13
N LEU A 233 -17.36 -5.52 -9.60
CA LEU A 233 -16.29 -4.60 -9.98
C LEU A 233 -15.18 -5.34 -10.73
N PRO A 234 -14.59 -4.73 -11.78
CA PRO A 234 -13.40 -5.28 -12.42
C PRO A 234 -12.26 -5.46 -11.41
N PRO A 235 -11.45 -6.54 -11.50
CA PRO A 235 -10.33 -6.78 -10.58
C PRO A 235 -9.36 -5.60 -10.46
N VAL A 236 -9.00 -4.96 -11.57
CA VAL A 236 -8.12 -3.77 -11.58
C VAL A 236 -8.69 -2.59 -10.76
N VAL A 237 -10.01 -2.44 -10.69
CA VAL A 237 -10.67 -1.38 -9.90
C VAL A 237 -10.64 -1.71 -8.41
N ARG A 238 -10.73 -3.00 -8.05
CA ARG A 238 -10.63 -3.47 -6.66
C ARG A 238 -9.23 -3.24 -6.06
N GLU A 239 -8.21 -3.36 -6.90
CA GLU A 239 -6.80 -3.18 -6.54
C GLU A 239 -6.31 -1.72 -6.67
N ALA A 240 -7.24 -0.79 -6.94
CA ALA A 240 -6.92 0.60 -7.14
C ALA A 240 -6.88 1.39 -5.82
N LEU A 241 -5.86 2.25 -5.66
CA LEU A 241 -5.72 3.11 -4.49
C LEU A 241 -5.38 4.54 -4.90
N ALA A 242 -5.97 5.54 -4.25
CA ALA A 242 -5.56 6.92 -4.40
C ALA A 242 -5.36 7.61 -3.05
N CYS A 243 -4.41 8.53 -2.99
CA CYS A 243 -4.31 9.42 -1.83
C CYS A 243 -5.35 10.55 -1.96
N VAL A 244 -5.66 11.20 -0.84
CA VAL A 244 -6.61 12.32 -0.82
C VAL A 244 -6.25 13.41 -1.83
N SER A 245 -4.98 13.85 -1.82
CA SER A 245 -4.51 14.98 -2.63
C SER A 245 -5.38 16.25 -2.47
N LEU A 246 -5.65 16.98 -3.56
CA LEU A 246 -6.54 18.13 -3.58
C LEU A 246 -8.00 17.73 -3.27
N PRO A 247 -8.79 18.61 -2.63
CA PRO A 247 -8.47 20.01 -2.30
C PRO A 247 -7.86 20.22 -0.89
N THR A 248 -7.73 19.17 -0.08
CA THR A 248 -7.40 19.32 1.35
C THR A 248 -5.93 19.11 1.69
N CYS A 249 -5.15 18.45 0.83
CA CYS A 249 -3.73 18.24 1.06
C CYS A 249 -2.91 19.47 0.63
N GLY A 250 -2.28 20.15 1.58
CA GLY A 250 -1.40 21.30 1.31
C GLY A 250 -0.07 20.96 0.61
N LEU A 251 0.21 19.67 0.35
CA LEU A 251 1.41 19.18 -0.33
C LEU A 251 1.13 18.61 -1.73
N ALA A 252 -0.12 18.66 -2.18
CA ALA A 252 -0.51 18.11 -3.47
C ALA A 252 0.08 18.92 -4.63
N LEU A 253 0.56 18.23 -5.66
CA LEU A 253 1.06 18.82 -6.91
C LEU A 253 0.08 18.55 -8.07
N ALA A 254 -0.62 17.42 -8.03
CA ALA A 254 -1.65 17.01 -8.98
C ALA A 254 -2.82 16.32 -8.26
N GLU A 255 -3.93 16.08 -8.94
CA GLU A 255 -5.06 15.30 -8.40
C GLU A 255 -4.68 13.84 -8.11
N ALA A 256 -5.48 13.16 -7.28
CA ALA A 256 -5.40 11.70 -7.13
C ALA A 256 -6.79 11.08 -6.92
N GLU A 257 -7.36 11.20 -5.73
CA GLU A 257 -8.69 10.63 -5.41
C GLU A 257 -9.77 11.02 -6.42
N ARG A 258 -9.87 12.30 -6.76
CA ARG A 258 -10.95 12.82 -7.62
C ARG A 258 -10.85 12.40 -9.08
N VAL A 259 -9.65 12.01 -9.53
CA VAL A 259 -9.38 11.56 -10.90
C VAL A 259 -9.23 10.04 -11.00
N LEU A 260 -9.31 9.33 -9.86
CA LEU A 260 -9.20 7.88 -9.82
C LEU A 260 -10.23 7.22 -10.76
N PRO A 261 -11.54 7.55 -10.75
CA PRO A 261 -12.50 6.89 -11.64
C PRO A 261 -12.13 7.01 -13.13
N GLU A 262 -11.82 8.23 -13.60
CA GLU A 262 -11.44 8.50 -15.00
C GLU A 262 -10.19 7.71 -15.42
N ILE A 263 -9.16 7.70 -14.58
CA ILE A 263 -7.92 6.98 -14.88
C ILE A 263 -8.17 5.47 -14.90
N MET A 264 -8.96 4.95 -13.96
CA MET A 264 -9.28 3.53 -13.91
C MET A 264 -10.15 3.08 -15.07
N ASP A 265 -11.09 3.91 -15.55
CA ASP A 265 -11.89 3.62 -16.75
C ASP A 265 -10.98 3.46 -17.97
N GLY A 266 -10.00 4.35 -18.15
CA GLY A 266 -9.02 4.25 -19.23
C GLY A 266 -8.12 3.01 -19.14
N ILE A 267 -7.56 2.73 -17.96
CA ILE A 267 -6.69 1.55 -17.75
C ILE A 267 -7.48 0.25 -17.92
N HIS A 268 -8.69 0.18 -17.36
CA HIS A 268 -9.56 -0.98 -17.53
C HIS A 268 -9.95 -1.19 -19.00
N GLY A 269 -10.27 -0.12 -19.74
CA GLY A 269 -10.55 -0.18 -21.16
C GLY A 269 -9.41 -0.81 -21.96
N VAL A 270 -8.18 -0.34 -21.74
CA VAL A 270 -6.97 -0.88 -22.39
C VAL A 270 -6.73 -2.36 -22.05
N LEU A 271 -6.95 -2.76 -20.79
CA LEU A 271 -6.88 -4.16 -20.37
C LEU A 271 -7.96 -5.00 -21.06
N ALA A 272 -9.21 -4.53 -21.06
CA ALA A 272 -10.34 -5.24 -21.64
C ALA A 272 -10.18 -5.44 -23.16
N GLU A 273 -9.78 -4.39 -23.89
CA GLU A 273 -9.49 -4.45 -25.33
C GLU A 273 -8.37 -5.45 -25.67
N SER A 274 -7.45 -5.67 -24.74
CA SER A 274 -6.35 -6.64 -24.88
C SER A 274 -6.69 -8.04 -24.36
N GLY A 275 -7.95 -8.31 -24.00
CA GLY A 275 -8.38 -9.61 -23.44
C GLY A 275 -7.96 -9.86 -21.99
N LEU A 276 -7.57 -8.81 -21.26
CA LEU A 276 -7.05 -8.85 -19.89
C LEU A 276 -8.00 -8.22 -18.87
N GLY A 277 -9.28 -8.06 -19.19
CA GLY A 277 -10.28 -7.40 -18.32
C GLY A 277 -10.44 -8.04 -16.93
N GLU A 278 -10.16 -9.34 -16.82
CA GLU A 278 -10.21 -10.12 -15.57
C GLU A 278 -8.86 -10.22 -14.85
N GLN A 279 -7.82 -9.53 -15.34
CA GLN A 279 -6.53 -9.49 -14.65
C GLN A 279 -6.60 -8.50 -13.48
N ALA A 280 -6.20 -8.97 -12.30
CA ALA A 280 -5.91 -8.10 -11.18
C ALA A 280 -4.54 -7.44 -11.42
N VAL A 281 -4.53 -6.12 -11.53
CA VAL A 281 -3.32 -5.30 -11.64
C VAL A 281 -3.44 -4.19 -10.61
N SER A 282 -2.45 -4.07 -9.72
CA SER A 282 -2.45 -3.02 -8.70
C SER A 282 -2.10 -1.66 -9.30
N VAL A 283 -3.02 -0.70 -9.13
CA VAL A 283 -2.86 0.68 -9.64
C VAL A 283 -2.93 1.65 -8.46
N ARG A 284 -1.90 2.48 -8.28
CA ARG A 284 -1.87 3.40 -7.13
C ARG A 284 -1.48 4.81 -7.54
N ILE A 285 -2.33 5.78 -7.19
CA ILE A 285 -2.23 7.19 -7.59
C ILE A 285 -1.90 8.07 -6.39
N ALA A 286 -0.78 8.79 -6.45
CA ALA A 286 -0.39 9.78 -5.47
C ALA A 286 -0.32 11.16 -6.12
N GLY A 287 -0.84 12.20 -5.45
CA GLY A 287 -0.81 13.57 -5.99
C GLY A 287 0.55 14.26 -5.88
N CYS A 288 1.54 13.65 -5.23
CA CYS A 288 2.90 14.18 -5.04
C CYS A 288 3.88 13.06 -4.66
N PRO A 289 5.21 13.29 -4.65
CA PRO A 289 6.22 12.24 -4.43
C PRO A 289 6.35 11.75 -2.97
N ASN A 290 5.46 12.20 -2.06
CA ASN A 290 5.40 11.65 -0.71
C ASN A 290 4.89 10.20 -0.67
N GLY A 291 4.16 9.78 -1.70
CA GLY A 291 3.74 8.39 -1.87
C GLY A 291 2.73 7.86 -0.85
N CYS A 292 1.75 8.69 -0.42
CA CYS A 292 0.78 8.31 0.61
C CYS A 292 -0.10 7.10 0.24
N SER A 293 -0.39 6.91 -1.04
CA SER A 293 -1.08 5.72 -1.59
C SER A 293 -0.11 4.60 -1.96
N ARG A 294 1.15 4.67 -1.52
CA ARG A 294 2.18 3.67 -1.77
C ARG A 294 2.38 3.33 -3.27
N PRO A 295 2.53 4.34 -4.16
CA PRO A 295 2.58 4.12 -5.61
C PRO A 295 3.81 3.34 -6.08
N TYR A 296 4.92 3.41 -5.35
CA TYR A 296 6.17 2.77 -5.75
C TYR A 296 6.20 1.25 -5.54
N THR A 297 5.23 0.71 -4.80
CA THR A 297 5.03 -0.73 -4.56
C THR A 297 3.83 -1.28 -5.34
N ALA A 298 3.29 -0.51 -6.29
CA ALA A 298 2.21 -0.92 -7.17
C ALA A 298 2.75 -1.31 -8.54
N GLU A 299 2.12 -2.28 -9.19
CA GLU A 299 2.49 -2.71 -10.54
C GLU A 299 2.40 -1.53 -11.55
N ILE A 300 1.40 -0.66 -11.36
CA ILE A 300 1.28 0.65 -12.02
C ILE A 300 1.22 1.74 -10.94
N GLY A 301 2.32 2.48 -10.77
CA GLY A 301 2.39 3.65 -9.90
C GLY A 301 2.21 4.95 -10.69
N ILE A 302 1.34 5.84 -10.23
CA ILE A 302 1.09 7.15 -10.87
C ILE A 302 1.35 8.24 -9.84
N VAL A 303 2.34 9.11 -10.08
CA VAL A 303 2.80 10.11 -9.10
C VAL A 303 2.75 11.51 -9.68
N GLY A 304 1.92 12.37 -9.11
CA GLY A 304 1.76 13.76 -9.52
C GLY A 304 3.05 14.54 -9.40
N GLN A 305 3.49 15.13 -10.49
CA GLN A 305 4.73 15.90 -10.61
C GLN A 305 4.45 17.41 -10.64
N SER A 306 3.36 17.82 -11.29
CA SER A 306 2.83 19.18 -11.32
C SER A 306 1.36 19.15 -11.76
N VAL A 307 0.74 20.32 -11.95
CA VAL A 307 -0.66 20.42 -12.41
C VAL A 307 -0.87 19.55 -13.65
N ASP A 308 -1.73 18.53 -13.50
CA ASP A 308 -2.14 17.55 -14.53
C ASP A 308 -1.01 16.72 -15.19
N LEU A 309 0.20 16.72 -14.63
CA LEU A 309 1.34 15.92 -15.11
C LEU A 309 1.79 14.89 -14.07
N TYR A 310 2.05 13.68 -14.52
CA TYR A 310 2.37 12.53 -13.67
C TYR A 310 3.63 11.81 -14.14
N THR A 311 4.39 11.28 -13.19
CA THR A 311 5.40 10.25 -13.43
C THR A 311 4.74 8.88 -13.27
N VAL A 312 4.90 8.02 -14.27
CA VAL A 312 4.41 6.64 -14.28
C VAL A 312 5.55 5.69 -13.94
N PHE A 313 5.31 4.80 -12.99
CA PHE A 313 6.21 3.74 -12.53
C PHE A 313 5.62 2.38 -12.91
N LEU A 314 6.46 1.46 -13.37
CA LEU A 314 6.07 0.09 -13.69
C LEU A 314 7.02 -0.94 -13.06
N GLY A 315 6.54 -2.17 -12.91
CA GLY A 315 7.38 -3.32 -12.60
C GLY A 315 7.59 -3.63 -11.12
N ALA A 316 6.84 -3.00 -10.22
CA ALA A 316 6.80 -3.44 -8.82
C ALA A 316 6.21 -4.87 -8.73
N SER A 317 6.55 -5.61 -7.67
CA SER A 317 5.96 -6.93 -7.47
C SER A 317 4.48 -6.80 -7.05
N PRO A 318 3.56 -7.66 -7.53
CA PRO A 318 2.19 -7.71 -7.02
C PRO A 318 2.11 -8.01 -5.52
N LEU A 319 3.17 -8.60 -4.94
CA LEU A 319 3.26 -8.93 -3.51
C LEU A 319 3.97 -7.83 -2.69
N GLY A 320 4.31 -6.68 -3.28
CA GLY A 320 4.94 -5.56 -2.57
C GLY A 320 6.39 -5.82 -2.14
N THR A 321 7.08 -6.79 -2.74
CA THR A 321 8.48 -7.18 -2.41
C THR A 321 9.53 -6.52 -3.30
N ARG A 322 9.11 -5.73 -4.30
CA ARG A 322 9.98 -5.05 -5.26
C ARG A 322 9.39 -3.70 -5.62
N LEU A 323 10.23 -2.67 -5.74
CA LEU A 323 9.83 -1.33 -6.17
C LEU A 323 9.66 -1.25 -7.68
N GLY A 324 8.71 -0.45 -8.13
CA GLY A 324 8.58 -0.03 -9.52
C GLY A 324 9.68 0.93 -9.94
N SER A 325 9.98 0.95 -11.24
CA SER A 325 10.94 1.85 -11.87
C SER A 325 10.23 2.88 -12.74
N VAL A 326 10.84 4.05 -12.94
CA VAL A 326 10.28 5.10 -13.79
C VAL A 326 10.13 4.58 -15.23
N PHE A 327 8.88 4.57 -15.71
CA PHE A 327 8.55 4.24 -17.09
C PHE A 327 8.47 5.50 -17.94
N ALA A 328 7.71 6.51 -17.49
CA ALA A 328 7.55 7.77 -18.19
C ALA A 328 7.41 8.94 -17.22
N GLU A 329 7.94 10.11 -17.58
CA GLU A 329 7.85 11.33 -16.79
C GLU A 329 6.97 12.37 -17.50
N LYS A 330 6.39 13.29 -16.72
CA LYS A 330 5.58 14.41 -17.24
C LYS A 330 4.45 13.97 -18.20
N VAL A 331 3.80 12.85 -17.90
CA VAL A 331 2.68 12.33 -18.69
C VAL A 331 1.41 13.11 -18.34
N PRO A 332 0.73 13.76 -19.31
CA PRO A 332 -0.59 14.34 -19.08
C PRO A 332 -1.58 13.27 -18.65
N ARG A 333 -2.44 13.58 -17.68
CA ARG A 333 -3.43 12.63 -17.13
C ARG A 333 -4.17 11.82 -18.20
N ARG A 334 -4.71 12.53 -19.20
CA ARG A 334 -5.50 11.95 -20.31
C ARG A 334 -4.71 10.98 -21.20
N GLU A 335 -3.38 11.05 -21.16
CA GLU A 335 -2.50 10.23 -21.99
C GLU A 335 -2.00 8.98 -21.23
N ILE A 336 -2.24 8.87 -19.92
CA ILE A 336 -1.73 7.74 -19.11
C ILE A 336 -2.15 6.39 -19.70
N ALA A 337 -3.43 6.19 -19.98
CA ALA A 337 -3.91 4.94 -20.56
C ALA A 337 -3.32 4.67 -21.96
N VAL A 338 -3.22 5.70 -22.79
CA VAL A 338 -2.63 5.61 -24.14
C VAL A 338 -1.17 5.17 -24.07
N ARG A 339 -0.39 5.73 -23.14
CA ARG A 339 1.03 5.39 -22.90
C ARG A 339 1.21 3.96 -22.38
N LEU A 340 0.22 3.43 -21.65
CA LEU A 340 0.24 2.05 -21.15
C LEU A 340 -0.18 1.02 -22.20
N ALA A 341 -0.97 1.42 -23.20
CA ALA A 341 -1.58 0.49 -24.16
C ALA A 341 -0.57 -0.40 -24.94
N PRO A 342 0.58 0.10 -25.43
CA PRO A 342 1.60 -0.76 -26.05
C PRO A 342 2.13 -1.84 -25.10
N VAL A 343 2.42 -1.47 -23.85
CA VAL A 343 2.93 -2.38 -22.83
C VAL A 343 1.87 -3.43 -22.44
N VAL A 344 0.60 -3.04 -22.33
CA VAL A 344 -0.50 -3.96 -22.03
C VAL A 344 -0.73 -4.95 -23.18
N ARG A 345 -0.65 -4.51 -24.44
CA ARG A 345 -0.73 -5.42 -25.59
C ARG A 345 0.43 -6.41 -25.62
N LEU A 346 1.64 -5.94 -25.33
CA LEU A 346 2.81 -6.81 -25.22
C LEU A 346 2.67 -7.83 -24.08
N TYR A 347 2.13 -7.41 -22.94
CA TYR A 347 1.80 -8.31 -21.83
C TYR A 347 0.76 -9.37 -22.25
N ALA A 348 -0.28 -8.98 -22.99
CA ALA A 348 -1.27 -9.93 -23.48
C ALA A 348 -0.66 -11.00 -24.40
N SER A 349 0.32 -10.65 -25.24
CA SER A 349 0.94 -11.57 -26.20
C SER A 349 2.11 -12.39 -25.64
N GLU A 350 2.86 -11.87 -24.67
CA GLU A 350 4.16 -12.44 -24.26
C GLU A 350 4.25 -12.84 -22.79
N ARG A 351 3.17 -12.72 -22.01
CA ARG A 351 3.20 -13.16 -20.61
C ARG A 351 3.35 -14.67 -20.47
N GLY A 352 4.10 -15.07 -19.45
CA GLY A 352 4.17 -16.45 -19.00
C GLY A 352 2.86 -16.93 -18.38
N THR A 353 2.78 -18.23 -18.10
CA THR A 353 1.63 -18.81 -17.40
C THR A 353 1.53 -18.22 -15.99
N ASN A 354 0.38 -17.62 -15.66
CA ASN A 354 0.12 -16.96 -14.37
C ASN A 354 1.13 -15.86 -14.00
N GLU A 355 1.84 -15.29 -14.96
CA GLU A 355 2.75 -14.17 -14.72
C GLU A 355 1.93 -12.90 -14.48
N ALA A 356 2.22 -12.18 -13.38
CA ALA A 356 1.59 -10.90 -13.07
C ALA A 356 2.19 -9.77 -13.92
N PHE A 357 1.45 -8.68 -14.11
CA PHE A 357 1.86 -7.56 -14.96
C PHE A 357 3.17 -6.91 -14.47
N GLY A 358 3.31 -6.72 -13.16
CA GLY A 358 4.54 -6.16 -12.58
C GLY A 358 5.76 -7.07 -12.71
N ASP A 359 5.59 -8.39 -12.65
CA ASP A 359 6.67 -9.36 -12.86
C ASP A 359 7.06 -9.44 -14.34
N PHE A 360 6.08 -9.38 -15.24
CA PHE A 360 6.30 -9.25 -16.68
C PHE A 360 7.12 -8.00 -17.03
N CYS A 361 6.71 -6.83 -16.52
CA CYS A 361 7.42 -5.58 -16.74
C CYS A 361 8.86 -5.63 -16.20
N HIS A 362 9.06 -6.30 -15.06
CA HIS A 362 10.39 -6.49 -14.49
C HIS A 362 11.27 -7.41 -15.36
N ARG A 363 10.70 -8.53 -15.85
CA ARG A 363 11.40 -9.49 -16.72
C ARG A 363 11.87 -8.86 -18.03
N LEU A 364 11.02 -8.06 -18.70
CA LEU A 364 11.39 -7.39 -19.94
C LEU A 364 12.35 -6.21 -19.74
N GLY A 365 12.29 -5.57 -18.58
CA GLY A 365 13.10 -4.41 -18.25
C GLY A 365 12.58 -3.10 -18.84
N MET A 366 12.78 -1.99 -18.12
CA MET A 366 12.23 -0.68 -18.49
C MET A 366 12.69 -0.17 -19.85
N ALA A 367 13.93 -0.44 -20.26
CA ALA A 367 14.45 0.01 -21.55
C ALA A 367 13.65 -0.57 -22.73
N SER A 368 13.29 -1.86 -22.64
CA SER A 368 12.46 -2.55 -23.64
C SER A 368 11.04 -1.99 -23.65
N LEU A 369 10.43 -1.81 -22.48
CA LEU A 369 9.07 -1.25 -22.37
C LEU A 369 8.99 0.17 -22.93
N GLN A 370 9.99 1.01 -22.65
CA GLN A 370 10.07 2.37 -23.18
C GLN A 370 10.35 2.42 -24.68
N ALA A 371 11.04 1.41 -25.24
CA ALA A 371 11.22 1.29 -26.68
C ALA A 371 9.88 0.96 -27.36
N GLU A 372 9.14 0.00 -26.80
CA GLU A 372 7.82 -0.40 -27.31
C GLU A 372 6.83 0.78 -27.32
N GLU A 373 6.80 1.58 -26.26
CA GLU A 373 5.93 2.75 -26.18
C GLU A 373 6.26 3.79 -27.26
N ARG A 374 7.54 4.01 -27.57
CA ARG A 374 7.97 4.96 -28.59
C ARG A 374 7.63 4.53 -30.01
N THR A 375 7.68 3.23 -30.31
CA THR A 375 7.37 2.70 -31.65
C THR A 375 5.91 2.90 -32.05
N VAL A 376 5.00 2.98 -31.08
CA VAL A 376 3.56 3.23 -31.33
C VAL A 376 3.23 4.74 -31.41
N ALA A 377 4.10 5.60 -30.87
CA ALA A 377 3.93 7.05 -30.89
C ALA A 377 4.43 7.73 -32.17
N SER A 378 5.25 7.02 -32.98
CA SER A 378 5.70 7.42 -34.32
C SER A 378 4.81 6.84 -35.41
#